data_AF-A0AA88H646-F1
#
_entry.id   AF-A0AA88H646-F1
#
_cell.length_a   1.000
_cell.length_b   1.000
_cell.length_c   1.000
_cell.angle_alpha   90.00
_cell.angle_beta   90.00
_cell.angle_gamma   90.00
#
_symmetry.space_group_name_H-M   'P 1'
#
loop_
_entity.id
_entity.type
_entity.pdbx_description
1 polymer ?
#
loop_
_entity_poly.entity_id
_entity_poly.type
_entity_poly.pdbx_seq_one_letter_code
_entity_poly.pdbx_strand_id
1 'polypeptide(L)' 'IYLNQYGYADRSTETDFKMAVMKFQGFAGLNQTGTLDPETIKLMNTPRCGVRDFIRPSGRMKSHSPFWTNRSKRYALQ' A
#
# COMPACT_ATOMS: atom_id res chain seq x y z
N ILE A 1 -10.41 -0.51 -8.86
CA ILE A 1 -10.18 -1.75 -8.08
C ILE A 1 -8.76 -1.79 -7.50
N TYR A 2 -7.70 -1.54 -8.29
CA TYR A 2 -6.29 -1.52 -7.83
C TYR A 2 -5.98 -0.50 -6.71
N LEU A 3 -6.29 0.79 -6.91
CA LEU A 3 -5.95 1.84 -5.95
C LEU A 3 -6.62 1.66 -4.58
N ASN A 4 -7.81 1.03 -4.53
CA ASN A 4 -8.48 0.71 -3.28
C ASN A 4 -7.82 -0.51 -2.59
N GLN A 5 -7.51 -1.56 -3.35
CA GLN A 5 -6.85 -2.77 -2.83
C GLN A 5 -5.56 -2.46 -2.06
N TYR A 6 -4.75 -1.54 -2.56
CA TYR A 6 -3.48 -1.15 -1.94
C TYR A 6 -3.58 0.04 -0.96
N GLY A 7 -4.78 0.58 -0.75
CA GLY A 7 -5.04 1.60 0.26
C GLY A 7 -4.76 3.04 -0.18
N TYR A 8 -4.69 3.31 -1.49
CA TYR A 8 -4.53 4.67 -2.03
C TYR A 8 -5.85 5.46 -2.11
N ALA A 9 -6.98 4.77 -2.29
CA ALA A 9 -8.31 5.38 -2.40
C ALA A 9 -9.33 4.66 -1.51
N ASP A 10 -10.19 5.42 -0.82
CA ASP A 10 -11.28 4.92 0.04
C ASP A 10 -12.66 5.24 -0.57
N ARG A 11 -12.80 6.47 -1.11
CA ARG A 11 -13.94 6.93 -1.90
C ARG A 11 -13.58 7.03 -3.38
N SER A 12 -14.58 6.86 -4.25
CA SER A 12 -14.45 6.92 -5.71
C SER A 12 -14.89 8.27 -6.27
N THR A 13 -14.52 9.38 -5.62
CA THR A 13 -14.68 10.71 -6.21
C THR A 13 -13.55 10.95 -7.22
N GLU A 14 -13.78 11.80 -8.22
CA GLU A 14 -12.78 12.11 -9.25
C GLU A 14 -11.54 12.80 -8.67
N THR A 15 -11.74 13.66 -7.68
CA THR A 15 -10.65 14.32 -6.94
C THR A 15 -9.83 13.32 -6.13
N ASP A 16 -10.48 12.37 -5.45
CA ASP A 16 -9.79 11.33 -4.68
C ASP A 16 -9.01 10.39 -5.59
N PHE A 17 -9.54 10.10 -6.79
CA PHE A 17 -8.86 9.28 -7.78
C PHE A 17 -7.55 9.94 -8.24
N LYS A 18 -7.58 11.22 -8.63
CA LYS A 18 -6.38 11.95 -9.05
C LYS A 18 -5.32 11.98 -7.95
N MET A 19 -5.74 12.26 -6.72
CA MET A 19 -4.87 12.25 -5.54
C MET A 19 -4.27 10.86 -5.26
N ALA A 20 -5.06 9.80 -5.42
CA ALA A 20 -4.61 8.42 -5.25
C ALA A 20 -3.56 8.02 -6.30
N VAL A 21 -3.76 8.42 -7.56
CA VAL A 21 -2.80 8.20 -8.64
C VAL A 21 -1.49 8.94 -8.37
N MET A 22 -1.54 10.21 -7.97
CA MET A 22 -0.34 10.97 -7.59
C MET A 22 0.43 10.32 -6.45
N LYS A 23 -0.26 9.81 -5.42
CA LYS A 23 0.38 9.09 -4.31
C LYS A 23 1.06 7.81 -4.77
N PHE A 24 0.43 7.05 -5.66
CA PHE A 24 1.05 5.86 -6.25
C PHE A 24 2.29 6.22 -7.07
N GLN A 25 2.19 7.25 -7.92
CA GLN A 25 3.31 7.73 -8.73
C GLN A 25 4.48 8.16 -7.84
N GLY A 26 4.22 8.93 -6.78
CA GLY A 26 5.25 9.31 -5.81
C GLY A 26 5.90 8.11 -5.11
N PHE A 27 5.12 7.10 -4.73
CA PHE A 27 5.64 5.87 -4.13
C PHE A 27 6.48 5.03 -5.11
N ALA A 28 6.07 5.00 -6.38
CA ALA A 28 6.75 4.29 -7.45
C ALA A 28 7.96 5.05 -8.03
N GLY A 29 8.20 6.29 -7.61
CA GLY A 29 9.27 7.14 -8.13
C GLY A 29 8.99 7.74 -9.52
N LEU A 30 7.73 7.79 -9.94
CA LEU A 30 7.27 8.44 -11.17
C LEU A 30 6.93 9.92 -10.94
N ASN A 31 6.87 10.68 -12.03
CA ASN A 31 6.35 12.04 -12.02
C ASN A 31 4.87 12.04 -11.60
N GLN A 32 4.51 12.91 -10.65
CA GLN A 32 3.15 13.02 -10.11
C GLN A 32 2.26 13.84 -11.04
N THR A 33 1.77 13.20 -12.10
CA THR A 33 0.83 13.81 -13.06
C THR A 33 -0.61 13.73 -12.58
N GLY A 34 -0.93 12.69 -11.80
CA GLY A 34 -2.30 12.37 -11.39
C GLY A 34 -3.15 11.77 -12.50
N THR A 35 -2.54 11.43 -13.63
CA THR A 35 -3.17 10.70 -14.75
C THR A 35 -2.59 9.30 -14.87
N LEU A 36 -3.37 8.37 -15.42
CA LEU A 36 -2.90 7.01 -15.68
C LEU A 36 -2.03 6.99 -16.94
N ASP A 37 -0.79 7.42 -16.79
CA ASP A 37 0.19 7.39 -17.87
C ASP A 37 0.58 5.94 -18.21
N PRO A 38 1.06 5.65 -19.43
CA PRO A 38 1.44 4.30 -19.84
C PRO A 38 2.47 3.65 -18.89
N GLU A 39 3.41 4.43 -18.37
CA GLU A 39 4.39 3.97 -17.38
C GLU A 39 3.74 3.59 -16.05
N THR A 40 2.79 4.39 -15.59
CA THR A 40 1.98 4.13 -14.39
C THR A 40 1.23 2.80 -14.53
N ILE A 41 0.60 2.57 -15.68
CA ILE A 41 -0.14 1.32 -15.98
C ILE A 41 0.81 0.13 -16.03
N LYS A 42 1.98 0.28 -16.67
CA LYS A 42 3.00 -0.77 -16.74
C LYS A 42 3.42 -1.23 -15.35
N LEU A 43 3.66 -0.30 -14.43
CA LEU A 43 4.01 -0.61 -13.04
C LEU A 43 2.85 -1.24 -12.28
N MET A 44 1.62 -0.76 -12.44
CA MET A 44 0.43 -1.36 -11.81
C MET A 44 0.19 -2.82 -12.23
N ASN A 45 0.62 -3.20 -13.44
CA ASN A 45 0.49 -4.57 -13.96
C ASN A 45 1.64 -5.50 -13.53
N THR A 46 2.68 -5.00 -12.88
CA THR A 46 3.77 -5.86 -12.38
C THR A 46 3.30 -6.70 -11.17
N PRO A 47 3.76 -7.95 -11.03
CA PRO A 47 3.42 -8.78 -9.88
C PRO A 47 4.00 -8.16 -8.60
N ARG A 48 3.18 -8.11 -7.53
CA ARG A 48 3.55 -7.46 -6.27
C ARG A 48 2.97 -8.17 -5.06
N CYS A 49 3.47 -7.81 -3.87
CA CYS A 49 2.90 -8.27 -2.61
C CYS A 49 1.45 -7.77 -2.45
N GLY A 50 0.57 -8.61 -1.90
CA GLY A 50 -0.84 -8.28 -1.65
C GLY A 50 -1.08 -7.39 -0.41
N VAL A 51 -0.02 -7.03 0.31
CA VAL A 51 -0.09 -6.12 1.47
C VAL A 51 -0.30 -4.68 0.99
N ARG A 52 -1.09 -3.91 1.75
CA ARG A 52 -1.37 -2.49 1.47
C ARG A 52 -0.10 -1.65 1.63
N ASP A 53 0.05 -0.65 0.77
CA ASP A 53 1.20 0.27 0.81
C ASP A 53 1.11 1.24 1.99
N PHE A 54 -0.12 1.61 2.37
CA PHE A 54 -0.37 2.44 3.54
C PHE A 54 -1.19 1.69 4.57
N ILE A 55 -0.59 1.50 5.74
CA ILE A 55 -1.29 1.01 6.92
C ILE A 55 -2.01 2.22 7.52
N ARG A 56 -3.34 2.24 7.43
CA ARG A 56 -4.12 3.12 8.30
C ARG A 56 -3.80 2.72 9.74
N PRO A 57 -3.62 3.66 10.68
CA PRO A 57 -3.53 3.33 12.10
C PRO A 57 -4.90 2.82 12.58
N SER A 58 -5.26 1.60 12.20
CA SER A 58 -6.34 0.84 12.82
C SER A 58 -5.78 0.40 14.16
N GLY A 59 -6.28 1.01 15.24
CA GLY A 59 -5.76 0.90 16.59
C GLY A 59 -5.49 -0.54 17.04
N ARG A 60 -4.26 -1.00 16.82
CA ARG A 60 -3.46 -1.95 17.60
C ARG A 60 -2.01 -1.79 17.19
N MET A 61 -1.45 -0.60 17.42
CA MET A 61 -0.01 -0.55 17.68
C MET A 61 0.18 -1.34 18.97
N LYS A 62 0.41 -2.65 18.87
CA LYS A 62 1.00 -3.39 19.98
C LYS A 62 2.36 -2.74 20.15
N SER A 63 2.42 -1.75 21.05
CA SER A 63 3.64 -1.35 21.72
C SER A 63 4.40 -2.64 21.95
N HIS A 64 5.48 -2.83 21.21
CA HIS A 64 6.47 -3.81 21.62
C HIS A 64 6.93 -3.27 22.97
N SER A 65 6.32 -3.81 24.02
CA SER A 65 6.91 -3.79 25.34
C SER A 65 8.36 -4.25 25.14
N PRO A 66 9.34 -3.55 25.75
CA PRO A 66 10.75 -3.96 25.66
C PRO A 66 10.96 -5.37 26.24
N PHE A 67 9.96 -5.93 26.91
CA PHE A 67 9.85 -7.33 27.28
C PHE A 67 9.37 -8.19 26.11
N TRP A 68 10.22 -8.34 25.10
CA TRP A 68 10.15 -9.44 24.16
C TRP A 68 10.16 -10.76 24.95
N THR A 69 8.98 -11.36 25.17
CA THR A 69 8.94 -12.71 25.72
C THR A 69 9.56 -13.65 24.69
N ASN A 70 10.39 -14.56 25.20
CA ASN A 70 11.28 -15.47 24.49
C ASN A 70 10.53 -16.55 23.67
N ARG A 71 9.54 -16.14 22.88
CA ARG A 71 8.72 -17.04 22.05
C ARG A 71 9.43 -17.20 20.70
N SER A 72 10.11 -18.34 20.53
CA SER A 72 10.72 -18.72 19.27
C SER A 72 9.68 -18.71 18.14
N LYS A 73 9.89 -17.92 17.09
CA LYS A 73 9.09 -18.02 15.86
C LYS A 73 9.43 -19.34 15.19
N ARG A 74 8.57 -20.34 15.35
CA ARG A 74 8.67 -21.63 14.67
C ARG A 74 7.74 -21.57 13.47
N TYR A 75 8.30 -21.65 12.27
CA TYR A 75 7.54 -21.77 11.04
C TYR A 75 7.49 -23.26 10.69
N ALA A 76 6.32 -23.77 10.34
CA ALA A 76 6.18 -25.09 9.75
C ALA A 76 5.77 -24.88 8.30
N LEU A 77 6.58 -25.39 7.38
CA LEU A 77 6.15 -25.63 6.01
C LEU A 77 5.85 -27.14 5.97
N GLN A 78 4.65 -27.46 5.49
CA GLN A 78 4.10 -28.81 5.49
C GLN A 78 4.74 -29.68 4.39
#